data_AF-A0A499W1W6-F1
#
_entry.id   AF-A0A499W1W6-F1
#
_cell.length_a   1.000
_cell.length_b   1.000
_cell.length_c   1.000
_cell.angle_alpha   90.00
_cell.angle_beta   90.00
_cell.angle_gamma   90.00
#
_symmetry.space_group_name_H-M   'P 1'
#
loop_
_entity.id
_entity.type
_entity.pdbx_description
1 polymer ?
#
loop_
_entity_poly.entity_id
_entity_poly.type
_entity_poly.pdbx_seq_one_letter_code
_entity_poly.pdbx_strand_id
1 'polypeptide(L)'
;MHTVVGGVTVWTLDRIRDVLEWYRDFLPQAPGDLNGFFVELAVPPAPPFPEEIHGQRMCGVVWCWTGDVDSADQTFAPVRDPGPPAFHFTAPMPYPALQSMFDGLLPTGLQWYWRGDFFDRITDEAIDVHAKYAEGIPTSLSTMHLYPVDGAAHRVKPGDTAWAYRDATWSGVFAGIDPDPANAETIRQWAVDYWEEMHPHSMGGAT
;
A
#
# COMPACT_ATOMS: atom_id res chain seq x y z
N MET A 1 -7.97 15.57 19.52
CA MET A 1 -7.28 15.02 18.32
C MET A 1 -6.53 13.81 18.81
N HIS A 2 -6.86 12.61 18.35
CA HIS A 2 -6.21 11.39 18.83
C HIS A 2 -4.80 11.30 18.22
N THR A 3 -3.80 11.08 19.09
CA THR A 3 -2.43 10.76 18.67
C THR A 3 -2.40 9.30 18.24
N VAL A 4 -1.78 9.03 17.11
CA VAL A 4 -1.48 7.68 16.59
C VAL A 4 0.03 7.55 16.39
N VAL A 5 0.55 6.34 16.30
CA VAL A 5 1.91 6.13 15.79
C VAL A 5 1.80 5.77 14.32
N GLY A 6 2.30 6.64 13.45
CA GLY A 6 2.22 6.48 12.00
C GLY A 6 3.59 6.57 11.34
N GLY A 7 3.70 6.06 10.12
CA GLY A 7 4.95 6.14 9.39
C GLY A 7 5.04 5.15 8.23
N VAL A 8 6.26 4.80 7.86
CA VAL A 8 6.54 4.00 6.67
C VAL A 8 7.75 3.10 6.89
N THR A 9 7.66 1.88 6.35
CA THR A 9 8.81 0.98 6.19
C THR A 9 8.97 0.66 4.72
N VAL A 10 10.18 0.74 4.20
CA VAL A 10 10.50 0.41 2.80
C VAL A 10 11.65 -0.59 2.72
N TRP A 11 11.55 -1.48 1.74
CA TRP A 11 12.55 -2.45 1.34
C TRP A 11 12.86 -2.27 -0.14
N THR A 12 14.05 -2.72 -0.55
CA THR A 12 14.43 -2.78 -1.96
C THR A 12 13.52 -3.76 -2.71
N LEU A 13 13.31 -3.53 -4.02
CA LEU A 13 12.36 -4.33 -4.80
C LEU A 13 12.71 -5.82 -4.89
N ASP A 14 13.97 -6.21 -4.75
CA ASP A 14 14.38 -7.62 -4.68
C ASP A 14 13.79 -8.37 -3.47
N ARG A 15 13.25 -7.65 -2.48
CA ARG A 15 12.56 -8.20 -1.30
C ARG A 15 11.04 -8.26 -1.44
N ILE A 16 10.47 -7.83 -2.56
CA ILE A 16 9.00 -7.71 -2.68
C ILE A 16 8.27 -9.02 -2.39
N ARG A 17 8.84 -10.15 -2.82
CA ARG A 17 8.31 -11.49 -2.51
C ARG A 17 8.31 -11.76 -1.01
N ASP A 18 9.47 -11.65 -0.36
CA ASP A 18 9.62 -11.88 1.07
C ASP A 18 8.66 -10.97 1.87
N VAL A 19 8.53 -9.70 1.46
CA VAL A 19 7.67 -8.70 2.11
C VAL A 19 6.19 -9.03 1.93
N LEU A 20 5.74 -9.40 0.72
CA LEU A 20 4.33 -9.74 0.49
C LEU A 20 3.91 -11.06 1.14
N GLU A 21 4.81 -12.06 1.16
CA GLU A 21 4.61 -13.32 1.88
C GLU A 21 4.47 -13.08 3.38
N TRP A 22 5.35 -12.25 3.96
CA TRP A 22 5.23 -11.82 5.35
C TRP A 22 3.95 -11.02 5.59
N TYR A 23 3.65 -10.02 4.75
CA TYR A 23 2.53 -9.11 4.89
C TYR A 23 1.18 -9.84 4.89
N ARG A 24 1.00 -10.81 3.98
CA ARG A 24 -0.25 -11.58 3.87
C ARG A 24 -0.50 -12.48 5.08
N ASP A 25 0.56 -12.92 5.77
CA ASP A 25 0.46 -13.79 6.94
C ASP A 25 0.39 -13.00 8.26
N PHE A 26 1.17 -11.92 8.36
CA PHE A 26 1.32 -11.10 9.56
C PHE A 26 0.07 -10.26 9.83
N LEU A 27 -0.40 -9.51 8.84
CA LEU A 27 -1.38 -8.44 9.08
C LEU A 27 -2.75 -8.96 9.54
N PRO A 28 -3.32 -10.05 8.97
CA PRO A 28 -4.59 -10.59 9.46
C PRO A 28 -4.53 -11.14 10.90
N GLN A 29 -3.32 -11.41 11.42
CA GLN A 29 -3.08 -11.87 12.79
C GLN A 29 -2.71 -10.73 13.75
N ALA A 30 -2.46 -9.53 13.22
CA ALA A 30 -2.09 -8.38 14.02
C ALA A 30 -3.26 -7.89 14.91
N PRO A 31 -2.99 -7.17 16.02
CA PRO A 31 -4.04 -6.55 16.80
C PRO A 31 -4.87 -5.60 15.94
N GLY A 32 -6.19 -5.51 16.19
CA GLY A 32 -7.09 -4.65 15.40
C GLY A 32 -6.81 -3.15 15.49
N ASP A 33 -5.88 -2.73 16.35
CA ASP A 33 -5.35 -1.37 16.47
C ASP A 33 -4.18 -1.10 15.50
N LEU A 34 -3.61 -2.14 14.86
CA LEU A 34 -2.58 -2.01 13.84
C LEU A 34 -3.21 -2.08 12.45
N ASN A 35 -2.92 -1.07 11.64
CA ASN A 35 -3.23 -1.04 10.23
C ASN A 35 -1.97 -0.72 9.45
N GLY A 36 -1.80 -1.35 8.28
CA GLY A 36 -0.81 -0.90 7.33
C GLY A 36 -1.18 -1.35 5.93
N PHE A 37 -1.07 -0.45 4.95
CA PHE A 37 -1.28 -0.81 3.56
C PHE A 37 0.06 -1.00 2.87
N PHE A 38 0.18 -2.07 2.09
CA PHE A 38 1.34 -2.30 1.26
C PHE A 38 1.38 -1.30 0.11
N VAL A 39 2.58 -0.86 -0.26
CA VAL A 39 2.81 0.17 -1.28
C VAL A 39 4.01 -0.17 -2.16
N GLU A 40 3.84 0.00 -3.47
CA GLU A 40 4.94 0.05 -4.45
C GLU A 40 5.09 1.50 -4.90
N LEU A 41 6.27 2.08 -4.74
CA LEU A 41 6.49 3.51 -5.01
C LEU A 41 7.89 3.82 -5.51
N ALA A 42 8.02 4.94 -6.20
CA ALA A 42 9.29 5.68 -6.23
C ALA A 42 9.38 6.53 -4.96
N VAL A 43 10.45 6.38 -4.18
CA VAL A 43 10.61 7.11 -2.91
C VAL A 43 10.66 8.62 -3.18
N PRO A 44 9.77 9.42 -2.60
CA PRO A 44 9.73 10.87 -2.86
C PRO A 44 10.97 11.55 -2.25
N PRO A 45 11.50 12.61 -2.89
CA PRO A 45 12.64 13.36 -2.39
C PRO A 45 12.24 14.35 -1.27
N ALA A 46 11.71 13.81 -0.17
CA ALA A 46 11.20 14.58 0.96
C ALA A 46 11.36 13.83 2.28
N PRO A 47 11.39 14.53 3.43
CA PRO A 47 11.28 13.88 4.73
C PRO A 47 10.06 12.95 4.80
N PRO A 48 10.15 11.82 5.51
CA PRO A 48 11.25 11.42 6.39
C PRO A 48 12.38 10.65 5.67
N PHE A 49 12.33 10.48 4.35
CA PHE A 49 13.26 9.62 3.62
C PHE A 49 14.66 10.23 3.53
N PRO A 50 15.72 9.43 3.76
CA PRO A 50 17.10 9.87 3.57
C PRO A 50 17.43 10.00 2.07
N GLU A 51 18.36 10.91 1.72
CA GLU A 51 18.67 11.28 0.33
C GLU A 51 19.12 10.09 -0.52
N GLU A 52 19.79 9.11 0.09
CA GLU A 52 20.35 7.94 -0.58
C GLU A 52 19.30 7.10 -1.29
N ILE A 53 18.05 7.12 -0.81
CA ILE A 53 16.97 6.30 -1.38
C ILE A 53 15.98 7.11 -2.22
N HIS A 54 16.13 8.43 -2.33
CA HIS A 54 15.24 9.27 -3.13
C HIS A 54 15.19 8.82 -4.60
N GLY A 55 13.98 8.76 -5.15
CA GLY A 55 13.70 8.35 -6.53
C GLY A 55 13.85 6.84 -6.80
N GLN A 56 14.38 6.06 -5.85
CA GLN A 56 14.47 4.62 -6.02
C GLN A 56 13.09 3.99 -5.97
N ARG A 57 12.83 3.03 -6.86
CA ARG A 57 11.63 2.20 -6.78
C ARG A 57 11.82 1.20 -5.64
N MET A 58 10.83 1.11 -4.76
CA MET A 58 10.85 0.29 -3.55
C MET A 58 9.46 -0.28 -3.29
N CYS A 59 9.40 -1.29 -2.43
CA CYS A 59 8.16 -1.77 -1.85
C CYS A 59 8.14 -1.44 -0.36
N GLY A 60 6.96 -1.31 0.23
CA GLY A 60 6.85 -0.85 1.60
C GLY A 60 5.49 -1.08 2.22
N VAL A 61 5.37 -0.67 3.47
CA VAL A 61 4.09 -0.60 4.18
C VAL A 61 4.01 0.76 4.88
N VAL A 62 2.87 1.42 4.71
CA VAL A 62 2.53 2.66 5.41
C VAL A 62 1.65 2.30 6.60
N TRP A 63 2.07 2.70 7.79
CA TRP A 63 1.55 2.21 9.05
C TRP A 63 0.66 3.23 9.77
N CYS A 64 -0.32 2.71 10.50
CA CYS A 64 -1.12 3.41 11.50
C CYS A 64 -1.34 2.49 12.70
N TRP A 65 -0.89 2.91 13.87
CA TRP A 65 -1.12 2.24 15.15
C TRP A 65 -1.96 3.13 16.06
N THR A 66 -3.15 2.65 16.43
CA THR A 66 -4.11 3.35 17.30
C THR A 66 -4.09 2.93 18.76
N GLY A 67 -3.24 1.96 19.11
CA GLY A 67 -3.08 1.50 20.49
C GLY A 67 -2.12 2.36 21.31
N ASP A 68 -1.56 1.78 22.38
CA ASP A 68 -0.67 2.49 23.30
C ASP A 68 0.65 2.88 22.61
N VAL A 69 1.02 4.16 22.70
CA VAL A 69 2.25 4.71 22.09
C VAL A 69 3.48 4.04 22.67
N ASP A 70 3.47 3.71 23.97
CA ASP A 70 4.60 3.07 24.65
C ASP A 70 4.82 1.61 24.20
N SER A 71 3.81 1.01 23.55
CA SER A 71 3.90 -0.35 22.98
C SER A 71 4.29 -0.37 21.50
N ALA A 72 4.45 0.78 20.86
CA ALA A 72 4.65 0.86 19.41
C ALA A 72 5.92 0.13 18.93
N ASP A 73 7.05 0.27 19.64
CA ASP A 73 8.31 -0.41 19.27
C ASP A 73 8.15 -1.93 19.29
N GLN A 74 7.38 -2.47 20.23
CA GLN A 74 7.07 -3.90 20.30
C GLN A 74 6.14 -4.31 19.15
N THR A 75 5.12 -3.51 18.87
CA THR A 75 4.15 -3.76 17.79
C THR A 75 4.83 -3.76 16.41
N PHE A 76 5.82 -2.90 16.18
CA PHE A 76 6.56 -2.82 14.92
C PHE A 76 7.79 -3.73 14.84
N ALA A 77 8.18 -4.44 15.90
CA ALA A 77 9.32 -5.36 15.86
C ALA A 77 9.30 -6.38 14.68
N PRO A 78 8.13 -6.96 14.31
CA PRO A 78 8.04 -7.94 13.21
C PRO A 78 8.38 -7.40 11.81
N VAL A 79 8.48 -6.08 11.60
CA VAL A 79 8.86 -5.52 10.29
C VAL A 79 10.28 -5.92 9.85
N ARG A 80 11.06 -6.57 10.71
CA ARG A 80 12.40 -7.07 10.37
C ARG A 80 12.38 -8.52 9.84
N ASP A 81 11.25 -9.22 9.97
CA ASP A 81 11.10 -10.62 9.61
C ASP A 81 11.25 -10.92 8.11
N PRO A 82 10.70 -10.11 7.16
CA PRO A 82 10.94 -10.35 5.73
C PRO A 82 12.37 -9.99 5.28
N GLY A 83 13.17 -9.40 6.18
CA GLY A 83 14.52 -8.93 5.92
C GLY A 83 14.74 -7.52 6.45
N PRO A 84 16.01 -7.06 6.52
CA PRO A 84 16.34 -5.73 7.00
C PRO A 84 15.71 -4.67 6.06
N PRO A 85 14.88 -3.74 6.59
CA PRO A 85 14.35 -2.66 5.78
C PRO A 85 15.46 -1.71 5.34
N ALA A 86 15.31 -1.15 4.13
CA ALA A 86 16.18 -0.08 3.64
C ALA A 86 15.97 1.20 4.48
N PHE A 87 14.73 1.43 4.92
CA PHE A 87 14.38 2.51 5.82
C PHE A 87 13.12 2.16 6.62
N HIS A 88 13.12 2.46 7.91
CA HIS A 88 11.97 2.32 8.81
C HIS A 88 11.83 3.59 9.65
N PHE A 89 10.66 4.20 9.59
CA PHE A 89 10.32 5.36 10.40
C PHE A 89 8.89 5.28 10.88
N THR A 90 8.70 5.40 12.19
CA THR A 90 7.40 5.56 12.84
C THR A 90 7.52 6.61 13.92
N ALA A 91 6.52 7.48 14.04
CA ALA A 91 6.49 8.52 15.06
C ALA A 91 5.08 8.77 15.57
N PRO A 92 4.92 9.17 16.85
CA PRO A 92 3.65 9.71 17.33
C PRO A 92 3.28 10.98 16.57
N MET A 93 2.05 11.06 16.08
CA MET A 93 1.55 12.22 15.36
C MET A 93 0.03 12.37 15.50
N PRO A 94 -0.53 13.58 15.30
CA PRO A 94 -1.96 13.74 15.17
C PRO A 94 -2.50 12.94 13.99
N TYR A 95 -3.60 12.21 14.16
CA TYR A 95 -4.19 11.40 13.08
C TYR A 95 -4.41 12.17 11.76
N PRO A 96 -4.90 13.44 11.76
CA PRO A 96 -4.99 14.22 10.53
C PRO A 96 -3.66 14.48 9.82
N ALA A 97 -2.54 14.53 10.55
CA ALA A 97 -1.22 14.68 9.92
C ALA A 97 -0.81 13.43 9.13
N LEU A 98 -1.17 12.23 9.62
CA LEU A 98 -1.01 10.99 8.86
C LEU A 98 -1.90 11.00 7.61
N GLN A 99 -3.17 11.41 7.76
CA GLN A 99 -4.11 11.46 6.64
C GLN A 99 -3.71 12.44 5.53
N SER A 100 -3.01 13.53 5.86
CA SER A 100 -2.55 14.54 4.89
C SER A 100 -1.12 14.30 4.41
N MET A 101 -0.48 13.17 4.77
CA MET A 101 0.94 12.92 4.49
C MET A 101 1.27 12.96 2.99
N PHE A 102 0.32 12.55 2.14
CA PHE A 102 0.50 12.50 0.69
C PHE A 102 -0.02 13.73 -0.06
N ASP A 103 -0.69 14.67 0.61
CA ASP A 103 -1.36 15.82 -0.03
C ASP A 103 -0.37 16.69 -0.82
N GLY A 104 0.83 16.90 -0.27
CA GLY A 104 1.87 17.67 -0.94
C GLY A 104 2.51 16.96 -2.14
N LEU A 105 2.44 15.63 -2.17
CA LEU A 105 2.96 14.80 -3.27
C LEU A 105 1.97 14.74 -4.45
N LEU A 106 0.67 14.87 -4.17
CA LEU A 106 -0.42 14.66 -5.12
C LEU A 106 -1.30 15.92 -5.25
N PRO A 107 -0.76 17.04 -5.79
CA PRO A 107 -1.54 18.26 -5.98
C PRO A 107 -2.67 18.08 -7.01
N THR A 108 -3.60 19.03 -7.05
CA THR A 108 -4.68 19.05 -8.06
C THR A 108 -4.12 19.28 -9.47
N GLY A 109 -4.73 18.66 -10.49
CA GLY A 109 -4.43 18.93 -11.90
C GLY A 109 -3.51 17.91 -12.58
N LEU A 110 -3.13 16.84 -11.88
CA LEU A 110 -2.39 15.71 -12.46
C LEU A 110 -3.26 14.88 -13.40
N GLN A 111 -2.63 14.12 -14.29
CA GLN A 111 -3.25 13.01 -15.02
C GLN A 111 -3.36 11.80 -14.11
N TRP A 112 -4.53 11.15 -14.14
CA TRP A 112 -4.82 9.97 -13.33
C TRP A 112 -5.51 8.92 -14.17
N TYR A 113 -5.01 7.69 -14.10
CA TYR A 113 -5.75 6.51 -14.48
C TYR A 113 -5.55 5.45 -13.40
N TRP A 114 -6.63 4.84 -12.93
CA TRP A 114 -6.52 3.80 -11.93
C TRP A 114 -7.53 2.68 -12.16
N ARG A 115 -7.12 1.49 -11.75
CA ARG A 115 -7.94 0.30 -11.62
C ARG A 115 -7.85 -0.20 -10.19
N GLY A 116 -8.78 -1.06 -9.80
CA GLY A 116 -8.73 -1.69 -8.49
C GLY A 116 -9.55 -2.96 -8.47
N ASP A 117 -9.29 -3.79 -7.47
CA ASP A 117 -10.02 -5.03 -7.24
C ASP A 117 -9.99 -5.36 -5.75
N PHE A 118 -10.85 -6.28 -5.34
CA PHE A 118 -10.83 -6.87 -4.00
C PHE A 118 -10.16 -8.25 -4.03
N PHE A 119 -9.57 -8.65 -2.91
CA PHE A 119 -8.82 -9.91 -2.79
C PHE A 119 -9.16 -10.59 -1.47
N ASP A 120 -9.47 -11.88 -1.51
CA ASP A 120 -9.65 -12.72 -0.32
C ASP A 120 -8.31 -13.27 0.20
N ARG A 121 -7.32 -13.41 -0.70
CA ARG A 121 -5.95 -13.88 -0.46
C ARG A 121 -4.94 -13.20 -1.39
N ILE A 122 -3.67 -13.20 -0.99
CA ILE A 122 -2.53 -12.85 -1.84
C ILE A 122 -1.83 -14.16 -2.22
N THR A 123 -2.00 -14.66 -3.45
CA THR A 123 -1.37 -15.93 -3.90
C THR A 123 0.09 -15.72 -4.31
N ASP A 124 0.88 -16.79 -4.42
CA ASP A 124 2.28 -16.69 -4.85
C ASP A 124 2.41 -16.12 -6.28
N GLU A 125 1.44 -16.44 -7.14
CA GLU A 125 1.37 -15.90 -8.50
C GLU A 125 0.97 -14.42 -8.51
N ALA A 126 0.08 -13.97 -7.63
CA ALA A 126 -0.23 -12.56 -7.47
C ALA A 126 1.02 -11.76 -7.03
N ILE A 127 1.85 -12.34 -6.16
CA ILE A 127 3.14 -11.77 -5.76
C ILE A 127 4.09 -11.61 -6.96
N ASP A 128 4.13 -12.58 -7.86
CA ASP A 128 4.93 -12.47 -9.09
C ASP A 128 4.46 -11.33 -9.99
N VAL A 129 3.13 -11.15 -10.12
CA VAL A 129 2.57 -10.01 -10.87
C VAL A 129 2.95 -8.70 -10.19
N HIS A 130 2.78 -8.58 -8.87
CA HIS A 130 3.21 -7.39 -8.12
C HIS A 130 4.69 -7.05 -8.36
N ALA A 131 5.58 -8.05 -8.25
CA ALA A 131 7.01 -7.89 -8.50
C ALA A 131 7.31 -7.33 -9.89
N LYS A 132 6.69 -7.91 -10.93
CA LYS A 132 6.86 -7.47 -12.32
C LYS A 132 6.47 -6.01 -12.52
N TYR A 133 5.32 -5.58 -11.99
CA TYR A 133 4.83 -4.21 -12.22
C TYR A 133 5.49 -3.16 -11.32
N ALA A 134 5.97 -3.56 -10.14
CA ALA A 134 6.79 -2.70 -9.27
C ALA A 134 8.12 -2.30 -9.96
N GLU A 135 8.76 -3.24 -10.68
CA GLU A 135 9.92 -2.92 -11.52
C GLU A 135 9.55 -1.99 -12.68
N GLY A 136 8.31 -2.07 -13.17
CA GLY A 136 7.79 -1.34 -14.32
C GLY A 136 7.10 0.00 -14.02
N ILE A 137 7.13 0.52 -12.78
CA ILE A 137 6.45 1.77 -12.39
C ILE A 137 6.78 2.91 -13.39
N PRO A 138 5.81 3.47 -14.13
CA PRO A 138 6.12 4.31 -15.30
C PRO A 138 6.63 5.71 -14.93
N THR A 139 6.25 6.25 -13.78
CA THR A 139 6.53 7.63 -13.37
C THR A 139 6.81 7.70 -11.87
N SER A 140 7.41 8.79 -11.38
CA SER A 140 7.70 8.95 -9.95
C SER A 140 6.46 9.08 -9.05
N LEU A 141 5.29 9.36 -9.64
CA LEU A 141 4.03 9.47 -8.91
C LEU A 141 3.17 8.22 -9.01
N SER A 142 3.42 7.34 -10.00
CA SER A 142 2.65 6.11 -10.14
C SER A 142 2.94 5.14 -9.00
N THR A 143 1.92 4.44 -8.54
CA THR A 143 1.97 3.63 -7.31
C THR A 143 0.98 2.47 -7.36
N MET A 144 1.22 1.45 -6.55
CA MET A 144 0.23 0.43 -6.22
C MET A 144 0.02 0.42 -4.71
N HIS A 145 -1.24 0.44 -4.26
CA HIS A 145 -1.59 0.26 -2.86
C HIS A 145 -2.44 -0.98 -2.66
N LEU A 146 -2.18 -1.74 -1.60
CA LEU A 146 -2.97 -2.90 -1.21
C LEU A 146 -3.43 -2.74 0.24
N TYR A 147 -4.65 -2.24 0.41
CA TYR A 147 -5.22 -1.88 1.70
C TYR A 147 -5.87 -3.09 2.39
N PRO A 148 -5.60 -3.35 3.67
CA PRO A 148 -6.42 -4.26 4.45
C PRO A 148 -7.83 -3.66 4.63
N VAL A 149 -8.85 -4.43 4.29
CA VAL A 149 -10.28 -4.03 4.41
C VAL A 149 -11.06 -5.04 5.25
N ASP A 150 -10.35 -5.76 6.11
CA ASP A 150 -10.86 -6.81 6.99
C ASP A 150 -11.26 -6.26 8.38
N GLY A 151 -11.27 -7.13 9.39
CA GLY A 151 -11.49 -6.77 10.78
C GLY A 151 -12.88 -6.19 11.04
N ALA A 152 -12.95 -4.87 11.27
CA ALA A 152 -14.22 -4.20 11.58
C ALA A 152 -15.25 -4.31 10.45
N ALA A 153 -14.79 -4.29 9.20
CA ALA A 153 -15.65 -4.36 8.03
C ALA A 153 -16.35 -5.72 7.88
N HIS A 154 -15.70 -6.81 8.34
CA HIS A 154 -16.23 -8.19 8.33
C HIS A 154 -17.31 -8.43 9.41
N ARG A 155 -17.41 -7.56 10.42
CA ARG A 155 -18.43 -7.71 11.50
C ARG A 155 -19.85 -7.36 11.03
N VAL A 156 -19.98 -6.65 9.92
CA VAL A 156 -21.28 -6.28 9.31
C VAL A 156 -21.71 -7.41 8.37
N LYS A 157 -22.98 -7.81 8.40
CA LYS A 157 -23.42 -8.95 7.58
C LYS A 157 -23.62 -8.56 6.11
N PRO A 158 -23.43 -9.50 5.17
CA PRO A 158 -23.91 -9.33 3.81
C PRO A 158 -25.40 -8.96 3.80
N GLY A 159 -25.77 -7.91 3.06
CA GLY A 159 -27.14 -7.42 2.95
C GLY A 159 -27.56 -6.33 3.96
N ASP A 160 -26.79 -6.09 5.03
CA ASP A 160 -27.06 -4.99 5.96
C ASP A 160 -26.75 -3.61 5.32
N THR A 161 -25.94 -3.61 4.26
CA THR A 161 -25.55 -2.41 3.48
C THR A 161 -25.37 -2.77 2.00
N ALA A 162 -25.27 -1.76 1.13
CA ALA A 162 -25.01 -1.96 -0.29
C ALA A 162 -23.58 -2.43 -0.64
N TRP A 163 -22.61 -2.35 0.28
CA TRP A 163 -21.25 -2.85 0.00
C TRP A 163 -21.22 -4.38 0.06
N ALA A 164 -20.85 -4.99 -1.06
CA ALA A 164 -20.94 -6.44 -1.29
C ALA A 164 -19.71 -7.24 -0.84
N TYR A 165 -18.51 -6.66 -0.87
CA TYR A 165 -17.23 -7.33 -0.62
C TYR A 165 -16.90 -7.45 0.88
N ARG A 166 -17.89 -7.86 1.68
CA ARG A 166 -17.80 -7.98 3.15
C ARG A 166 -16.83 -9.09 3.61
N ASP A 167 -16.43 -9.97 2.72
CA ASP A 167 -15.52 -11.09 2.89
C ASP A 167 -14.14 -10.87 2.23
N ALA A 168 -13.90 -9.73 1.58
CA ALA A 168 -12.58 -9.38 1.07
C ALA A 168 -11.61 -9.03 2.19
N THR A 169 -10.36 -9.46 2.08
CA THR A 169 -9.31 -9.14 3.04
C THR A 169 -8.52 -7.91 2.60
N TRP A 170 -8.28 -7.76 1.29
CA TRP A 170 -7.58 -6.60 0.73
C TRP A 170 -8.38 -5.89 -0.37
N SER A 171 -8.08 -4.61 -0.55
CA SER A 171 -8.49 -3.77 -1.69
C SER A 171 -7.25 -3.19 -2.36
N GLY A 172 -7.04 -3.56 -3.62
CA GLY A 172 -5.91 -3.11 -4.42
C GLY A 172 -6.29 -1.91 -5.28
N VAL A 173 -5.33 -0.99 -5.44
CA VAL A 173 -5.42 0.15 -6.36
C VAL A 173 -4.13 0.24 -7.16
N PHE A 174 -4.24 0.18 -8.48
CA PHE A 174 -3.14 0.34 -9.43
C PHE A 174 -3.27 1.72 -10.06
N ALA A 175 -2.44 2.68 -9.63
CA ALA A 175 -2.61 4.09 -9.98
C ALA A 175 -1.45 4.58 -10.85
N GLY A 176 -1.74 4.82 -12.12
CA GLY A 176 -0.89 5.56 -13.03
C GLY A 176 -1.11 7.06 -12.87
N ILE A 177 -0.06 7.82 -12.56
CA ILE A 177 -0.15 9.24 -12.21
C ILE A 177 0.99 10.02 -12.86
N ASP A 178 0.70 11.12 -13.54
CA ASP A 178 1.75 11.99 -14.11
C ASP A 178 1.29 13.46 -14.23
N PRO A 179 2.18 14.45 -14.04
CA PRO A 179 1.82 15.85 -14.29
C PRO A 179 1.68 16.20 -15.79
N ASP A 180 2.34 15.47 -16.69
CA ASP A 180 2.35 15.74 -18.13
C ASP A 180 1.24 14.97 -18.87
N PRO A 181 0.28 15.66 -19.52
CA PRO A 181 -0.72 15.05 -20.39
C PRO A 181 -0.15 14.13 -21.48
N ALA A 182 1.09 14.33 -21.92
CA ALA A 182 1.75 13.47 -22.90
C ALA A 182 1.95 12.02 -22.41
N ASN A 183 2.00 11.82 -21.08
CA ASN A 183 2.16 10.50 -20.46
C ASN A 183 0.84 9.77 -20.19
N ALA A 184 -0.31 10.35 -20.55
CA ALA A 184 -1.63 9.81 -20.24
C ALA A 184 -1.82 8.36 -20.74
N GLU A 185 -1.34 8.04 -21.95
CA GLU A 185 -1.46 6.67 -22.46
C GLU A 185 -0.49 5.71 -21.74
N THR A 186 0.74 6.16 -21.43
CA THR A 186 1.74 5.36 -20.71
C THR A 186 1.24 4.93 -19.34
N ILE A 187 0.71 5.89 -18.56
CA ILE A 187 0.21 5.61 -17.21
C ILE A 187 -1.08 4.76 -17.26
N ARG A 188 -1.93 4.99 -18.26
CA ARG A 188 -3.13 4.19 -18.49
C ARG A 188 -2.77 2.75 -18.82
N GLN A 189 -1.91 2.52 -19.79
CA GLN A 189 -1.54 1.18 -20.25
C GLN A 189 -0.93 0.36 -19.11
N TRP A 190 -0.01 0.94 -18.34
CA TRP A 190 0.57 0.26 -17.17
C TRP A 190 -0.50 -0.17 -16.16
N ALA A 191 -1.43 0.72 -15.80
CA ALA A 191 -2.48 0.40 -14.83
C ALA A 191 -3.51 -0.61 -15.37
N VAL A 192 -3.82 -0.59 -16.68
CA VAL A 192 -4.68 -1.60 -17.32
C VAL A 192 -4.00 -2.95 -17.34
N ASP A 193 -2.75 -3.02 -17.83
CA ASP A 193 -2.01 -4.28 -17.94
C ASP A 193 -1.82 -4.94 -16.57
N TYR A 194 -1.48 -4.14 -15.56
CA TYR A 194 -1.33 -4.62 -14.18
C TYR A 194 -2.64 -5.21 -13.67
N TRP A 195 -3.74 -4.48 -13.84
CA TRP A 195 -5.05 -4.96 -13.43
C TRP A 195 -5.46 -6.23 -14.19
N GLU A 196 -5.25 -6.30 -15.52
CA GLU A 196 -5.60 -7.48 -16.32
C GLU A 196 -4.85 -8.74 -15.87
N GLU A 197 -3.56 -8.63 -15.55
CA GLU A 197 -2.78 -9.76 -15.04
C GLU A 197 -3.13 -10.12 -13.60
N MET A 198 -3.56 -9.14 -12.79
CA MET A 198 -3.97 -9.36 -11.41
C MET A 198 -5.41 -9.89 -11.28
N HIS A 199 -6.29 -9.57 -12.23
CA HIS A 199 -7.72 -9.87 -12.16
C HIS A 199 -8.06 -11.36 -11.96
N PRO A 200 -7.35 -12.34 -12.56
CA PRO A 200 -7.59 -13.76 -12.29
C PRO A 200 -7.33 -14.18 -10.84
N HIS A 201 -6.57 -13.38 -10.07
CA HIS A 201 -6.25 -13.61 -8.67
C HIS A 201 -7.18 -12.84 -7.72
N SER A 202 -8.16 -12.11 -8.26
CA SER A 202 -9.02 -11.21 -7.49
C SER A 202 -10.45 -11.73 -7.37
N MET A 203 -11.23 -11.04 -6.54
CA MET A 203 -12.69 -11.19 -6.42
C MET A 203 -13.44 -10.29 -7.43
N GLY A 204 -12.73 -9.55 -8.27
CA GLY A 204 -13.24 -8.39 -9.00
C GLY A 204 -13.49 -7.19 -8.07
N GLY A 205 -14.17 -6.16 -8.57
CA GLY A 205 -14.50 -4.99 -7.75
C GLY A 205 -14.63 -3.70 -8.53
N ALA A 206 -13.62 -3.38 -9.34
CA ALA A 206 -13.66 -2.20 -10.20
C ALA A 206 -13.58 -2.62 -11.67
N THR A 207 -14.39 -1.96 -12.51
CA THR A 207 -14.45 -2.15 -13.96
C THR A 207 -13.66 -1.11 -14.70
#